data_AF-A0A158DW98-F1
#
_entry.id   AF-A0A158DW98-F1
#
_cell.length_a   1.000
_cell.length_b   1.000
_cell.length_c   1.000
_cell.angle_alpha   90.00
_cell.angle_beta   90.00
_cell.angle_gamma   90.00
#
_symmetry.space_group_name_H-M   'P 1'
#
loop_
_entity.id
_entity.type
_entity.pdbx_description
1 polymer ?
#
loop_
_entity_poly.entity_id
_entity_poly.type
_entity_poly.pdbx_seq_one_letter_code
_entity_poly.pdbx_strand_id
1 'polypeptide(L)'
;MAEITRQRTGAFLKKLFEILRLHPEGIQAGLALEKLRGHFSLSAYESGIYEASGAPRFDKIVRFATVDCVKAGWMLKHKGIWTVTDEGLAATEQFKDPTEFYREACRLYAQWRASQPGETSAPSETNETLLEVEEKTTSVTFEQAEEQAWTEIEQHLRKMPPYDFQDLVADLLRAMGYHIGWVSPPGRDGGVDIIANTDPLGTRPPRIKVQVKRVGQRVDTDGLRSFIAIVNEDDVGLFVSTGGFTRDAEAFARNQERRKITLIDSERLIDLWIQFYGKLDDKARARMPLTPIYFLTPKS
;
A
#
# COMPACT_ATOMS: atom_id res chain seq x y z
N MET A 1 -21.27 9.81 27.78
CA MET A 1 -21.32 10.96 26.85
C MET A 1 -20.19 10.76 25.85
N ALA A 2 -20.39 11.03 24.56
CA ALA A 2 -19.27 10.93 23.61
C ALA A 2 -18.18 11.93 24.04
N GLU A 3 -17.07 11.41 24.57
CA GLU A 3 -15.92 12.19 25.07
C GLU A 3 -15.25 13.01 23.95
N ILE A 4 -15.68 12.83 22.71
CA ILE A 4 -15.29 13.63 21.55
C ILE A 4 -16.51 14.16 20.81
N THR A 5 -16.49 15.46 20.49
CA THR A 5 -17.56 16.12 19.75
C THR A 5 -17.40 15.93 18.23
N ARG A 6 -18.48 16.11 17.47
CA ARG A 6 -18.42 16.15 16.00
C ARG A 6 -17.50 17.26 15.50
N GLN A 7 -17.53 18.43 16.16
CA GLN A 7 -16.62 19.54 15.85
C GLN A 7 -15.16 19.15 16.02
N ARG A 8 -14.81 18.45 17.12
CA ARG A 8 -13.45 17.99 17.40
C ARG A 8 -12.99 16.93 16.40
N THR A 9 -13.86 15.96 16.10
CA THR A 9 -13.59 14.91 15.10
C THR A 9 -13.40 15.51 13.70
N GLY A 10 -14.28 16.42 13.30
CA GLY A 10 -14.15 17.14 12.03
C GLY A 10 -12.87 17.96 11.95
N ALA A 11 -12.43 18.58 13.05
CA ALA A 11 -11.17 19.32 13.07
C ALA A 11 -9.98 18.39 12.82
N PHE A 12 -9.98 17.19 13.41
CA PHE A 12 -8.97 16.17 13.13
C PHE A 12 -8.98 15.75 11.66
N LEU A 13 -10.14 15.44 11.10
CA LEU A 13 -10.24 15.00 9.71
C LEU A 13 -9.82 16.08 8.70
N LYS A 14 -10.25 17.33 8.90
CA LYS A 14 -9.81 18.44 8.04
C LYS A 14 -8.30 18.62 8.09
N LYS A 15 -7.72 18.59 9.29
CA LYS A 15 -6.26 18.70 9.42
C LYS A 15 -5.53 17.50 8.84
N LEU A 16 -6.11 16.31 8.95
CA LEU A 16 -5.59 15.12 8.29
C LEU A 16 -5.57 15.31 6.77
N PHE A 17 -6.64 15.83 6.18
CA PHE A 17 -6.72 16.06 4.74
C PHE A 17 -5.72 17.11 4.26
N GLU A 18 -5.46 18.15 5.05
CA GLU A 18 -4.36 19.09 4.78
C GLU A 18 -2.99 18.38 4.77
N ILE A 19 -2.76 17.44 5.69
CA ILE A 19 -1.54 16.64 5.71
C ILE A 19 -1.48 15.75 4.46
N LEU A 20 -2.55 15.02 4.15
CA LEU A 20 -2.61 14.12 2.99
C LEU A 20 -2.43 14.86 1.66
N ARG A 21 -2.94 16.10 1.53
CA ARG A 21 -2.76 16.96 0.35
C ARG A 21 -1.28 17.20 0.00
N LEU A 22 -0.40 17.21 1.01
CA LEU A 22 1.04 17.36 0.80
C LEU A 22 1.73 16.08 0.28
N HIS A 23 1.00 14.97 0.25
CA HIS A 23 1.47 13.64 -0.19
C HIS A 23 0.48 13.06 -1.21
N PRO A 24 0.47 13.55 -2.46
CA PRO A 24 -0.49 13.10 -3.49
C PRO A 24 -0.34 11.61 -3.87
N GLU A 25 0.82 11.01 -3.62
CA GLU A 25 1.05 9.55 -3.78
C GLU A 25 0.61 8.75 -2.54
N GLY A 26 0.11 9.43 -1.52
CA GLY A 26 -0.21 8.87 -0.22
C GLY A 26 0.94 8.89 0.78
N ILE A 27 0.60 8.66 2.04
CA ILE A 27 1.53 8.60 3.17
C ILE A 27 1.14 7.44 4.09
N GLN A 28 2.14 6.83 4.74
CA GLN A 28 1.93 5.81 5.77
C GLN A 28 0.99 6.31 6.87
N ALA A 29 -0.05 5.55 7.19
CA ALA A 29 -1.10 5.91 8.13
C ALA A 29 -0.55 6.26 9.52
N GLY A 30 0.37 5.44 10.04
CA GLY A 30 1.10 5.75 11.28
C GLY A 30 1.80 7.13 11.26
N LEU A 31 2.47 7.48 10.16
CA LEU A 31 3.13 8.78 10.00
C LEU A 31 2.13 9.93 9.83
N ALA A 32 1.00 9.70 9.14
CA ALA A 32 -0.08 10.66 9.04
C ALA A 32 -0.69 10.98 10.41
N LEU A 33 -0.93 9.95 11.21
CA LEU A 33 -1.45 10.06 12.58
C LEU A 33 -0.45 10.74 13.52
N GLU A 34 0.84 10.43 13.41
CA GLU A 34 1.89 11.10 14.17
C GLU A 34 1.94 12.60 13.85
N LYS A 35 1.99 12.96 12.55
CA LYS A 35 1.94 14.36 12.11
C LYS A 35 0.67 15.05 12.57
N LEU A 36 -0.47 14.38 12.48
CA LEU A 36 -1.76 14.92 12.91
C LEU A 36 -1.74 15.20 14.41
N ARG A 37 -1.25 14.26 15.22
CA ARG A 37 -1.12 14.41 16.66
C ARG A 37 -0.31 15.64 17.05
N GLY A 38 0.79 15.91 16.33
CA GLY A 38 1.64 17.08 16.54
C GLY A 38 0.96 18.43 16.34
N HIS A 39 -0.23 18.49 15.71
CA HIS A 39 -0.99 19.72 15.49
C HIS A 39 -2.04 20.02 16.56
N PHE A 40 -2.26 19.12 17.52
CA PHE A 40 -3.30 19.28 18.53
C PHE A 40 -2.78 19.09 19.94
N SER A 41 -3.19 19.97 20.85
CA SER A 41 -3.17 19.68 22.28
C SER A 41 -4.30 18.69 22.58
N LEU A 42 -3.93 17.45 22.91
CA LEU A 42 -4.88 16.38 23.22
C LEU A 42 -5.45 16.54 24.64
N SER A 43 -6.73 16.23 24.80
CA SER A 43 -7.34 16.09 26.12
C SER A 43 -6.81 14.84 26.85
N ALA A 44 -7.00 14.76 28.17
CA ALA A 44 -6.62 13.58 28.96
C ALA A 44 -7.28 12.28 28.43
N TYR A 45 -8.50 12.40 27.88
CA TYR A 45 -9.15 11.29 27.20
C TYR A 45 -8.45 10.96 25.88
N GLU A 46 -8.21 11.94 25.00
CA GLU A 46 -7.59 11.71 23.70
C GLU A 46 -6.17 11.13 23.81
N SER A 47 -5.40 11.56 24.82
CA SER A 47 -4.03 11.09 25.08
C SER A 47 -3.94 9.71 25.74
N GLY A 48 -5.08 9.13 26.15
CA GLY A 48 -5.10 7.83 26.82
C GLY A 48 -4.85 6.65 25.88
N ILE A 49 -4.93 5.44 26.44
CA ILE A 49 -4.83 4.17 25.72
C ILE A 49 -6.11 3.35 25.91
N TYR A 50 -6.39 2.44 24.99
CA TYR A 50 -7.39 1.39 25.21
C TYR A 50 -6.75 0.20 25.92
N GLU A 51 -7.10 -0.05 27.18
CA GLU A 51 -6.47 -1.07 28.03
C GLU A 51 -6.44 -2.46 27.37
N ALA A 52 -7.52 -2.85 26.69
CA ALA A 52 -7.62 -4.15 26.03
C ALA A 52 -6.63 -4.37 24.88
N SER A 53 -6.13 -3.29 24.25
CA SER A 53 -5.25 -3.38 23.07
C SER A 53 -3.90 -2.68 23.23
N GLY A 54 -3.73 -1.87 24.27
CA GLY A 54 -2.59 -0.95 24.42
C GLY A 54 -2.55 0.17 23.37
N ALA A 55 -3.50 0.23 22.44
CA ALA A 55 -3.47 1.18 21.33
C ALA A 55 -3.77 2.62 21.81
N PRO A 56 -3.09 3.63 21.26
CA PRO A 56 -3.40 5.03 21.54
C PRO A 56 -4.84 5.37 21.17
N ARG A 57 -5.56 6.01 22.11
CA ARG A 57 -6.97 6.33 21.93
C ARG A 57 -7.20 7.29 20.76
N PHE A 58 -6.34 8.30 20.64
CA PHE A 58 -6.31 9.24 19.52
C PHE A 58 -6.30 8.53 18.15
N ASP A 59 -5.41 7.55 17.96
CA ASP A 59 -5.25 6.86 16.68
C ASP A 59 -6.53 6.12 16.31
N LYS A 60 -7.11 5.39 17.27
CA LYS A 60 -8.39 4.68 17.08
C LYS A 60 -9.54 5.64 16.79
N ILE A 61 -9.63 6.79 17.47
CA ILE A 61 -10.64 7.83 17.21
C ILE A 61 -10.56 8.29 15.75
N VAL A 62 -9.36 8.64 15.27
CA VAL A 62 -9.16 9.14 13.91
C VAL A 62 -9.40 8.03 12.88
N ARG A 63 -8.89 6.82 13.11
CA ARG A 63 -9.12 5.66 12.23
C ARG A 63 -10.60 5.31 12.10
N PHE A 64 -11.34 5.42 13.19
CA PHE A 64 -12.78 5.19 13.18
C PHE A 64 -13.52 6.24 12.34
N ALA A 65 -13.21 7.53 12.55
CA ALA A 65 -13.83 8.63 11.80
C ALA A 65 -13.45 8.66 10.30
N THR A 66 -12.27 8.13 9.95
CA THR A 66 -11.85 8.02 8.55
C THR A 66 -12.62 6.93 7.79
N VAL A 67 -13.31 6.00 8.46
CA VAL A 67 -14.19 5.04 7.77
C VAL A 67 -15.31 5.79 7.04
N ASP A 68 -15.91 6.80 7.68
CA ASP A 68 -16.91 7.67 7.04
C ASP A 68 -16.35 8.35 5.78
N CYS A 69 -15.12 8.86 5.87
CA CYS A 69 -14.46 9.52 4.76
C CYS A 69 -14.13 8.57 3.60
N VAL A 70 -13.79 7.31 3.89
CA VAL A 70 -13.58 6.29 2.86
C VAL A 70 -14.90 5.99 2.13
N LYS A 71 -15.99 5.79 2.87
CA LYS A 71 -17.31 5.50 2.25
C LYS A 71 -17.92 6.70 1.54
N ALA A 72 -17.55 7.91 1.94
CA ALA A 72 -17.86 9.14 1.22
C ALA A 72 -17.07 9.30 -0.09
N GLY A 73 -16.08 8.44 -0.36
CA GLY A 73 -15.18 8.58 -1.51
C GLY A 73 -14.15 9.70 -1.36
N TRP A 74 -13.96 10.24 -0.15
CA TRP A 74 -13.09 11.39 0.13
C TRP A 74 -11.65 11.00 0.43
N MET A 75 -11.39 9.75 0.79
CA MET A 75 -10.05 9.23 0.98
C MET A 75 -9.97 7.75 0.61
N LEU A 76 -8.77 7.31 0.26
CA LEU A 76 -8.43 5.93 -0.03
C LEU A 76 -7.45 5.42 1.03
N LYS A 77 -7.61 4.14 1.37
CA LYS A 77 -6.71 3.41 2.25
C LYS A 77 -6.27 2.14 1.53
N HIS A 78 -4.97 1.91 1.41
CA HIS A 78 -4.43 0.76 0.70
C HIS A 78 -3.09 0.35 1.31
N LYS A 79 -2.99 -0.86 1.87
CA LYS A 79 -1.73 -1.40 2.44
C LYS A 79 -1.05 -0.43 3.42
N GLY A 80 -1.86 0.21 4.28
CA GLY A 80 -1.38 1.20 5.25
C GLY A 80 -1.05 2.59 4.69
N ILE A 81 -1.21 2.82 3.38
CA ILE A 81 -1.08 4.14 2.76
C ILE A 81 -2.45 4.84 2.75
N TRP A 82 -2.48 6.07 3.23
CA TRP A 82 -3.65 6.95 3.17
C TRP A 82 -3.44 8.03 2.11
N THR A 83 -4.45 8.21 1.26
CA THR A 83 -4.45 9.22 0.18
C THR A 83 -5.78 9.96 0.19
N VAL A 84 -5.76 11.27 -0.03
CA VAL A 84 -6.98 12.08 -0.21
C VAL A 84 -7.37 12.12 -1.68
N THR A 85 -8.67 12.04 -1.98
CA THR A 85 -9.20 12.13 -3.36
C THR A 85 -9.47 13.59 -3.75
N ASP A 86 -9.67 13.84 -5.05
CA ASP A 86 -10.06 15.17 -5.53
C ASP A 86 -11.42 15.58 -4.93
N GLU A 87 -12.36 14.64 -4.78
CA GLU A 87 -13.63 14.85 -4.09
C GLU A 87 -13.43 15.21 -2.62
N GLY A 88 -12.49 14.55 -1.94
CA GLY A 88 -12.15 14.85 -0.56
C GLY A 88 -11.52 16.24 -0.39
N LEU A 89 -10.66 16.64 -1.33
CA LEU A 89 -10.10 17.99 -1.37
C LEU A 89 -11.20 19.03 -1.60
N ALA A 90 -12.09 18.81 -2.58
CA ALA A 90 -13.23 19.69 -2.83
C ALA A 90 -14.16 19.81 -1.61
N ALA A 91 -14.40 18.71 -0.90
CA ALA A 91 -15.19 18.71 0.34
C ALA A 91 -14.56 19.60 1.43
N THR A 92 -13.23 19.62 1.57
CA THR A 92 -12.56 20.49 2.57
C THR A 92 -12.73 21.98 2.27
N GLU A 93 -12.83 22.34 0.99
CA GLU A 93 -13.05 23.71 0.52
C GLU A 93 -14.51 24.14 0.65
N GLN A 94 -15.43 23.22 0.33
CA GLN A 94 -16.88 23.43 0.43
C GLN A 94 -17.33 23.57 1.89
N PHE A 95 -16.95 22.62 2.75
CA PHE A 95 -17.39 22.58 4.15
C PHE A 95 -16.31 23.19 5.05
N LYS A 96 -16.31 24.52 5.15
CA LYS A 96 -15.33 25.26 5.96
C LYS A 96 -15.44 24.94 7.45
N ASP A 97 -16.66 24.80 7.95
CA ASP A 97 -16.91 24.41 9.35
C ASP A 97 -16.59 22.92 9.58
N PRO A 98 -15.78 22.57 10.59
CA PRO A 98 -15.45 21.18 10.89
C PRO A 98 -16.65 20.28 11.21
N THR A 99 -17.68 20.83 11.87
CA THR A 99 -18.88 20.06 12.21
C THR A 99 -19.66 19.69 10.97
N GLU A 100 -19.84 20.65 10.05
CA GLU A 100 -20.51 20.39 8.76
C GLU A 100 -19.72 19.41 7.90
N PHE A 101 -18.39 19.55 7.84
CA PHE A 101 -17.53 18.62 7.10
C PHE A 101 -17.72 17.18 7.57
N TYR A 102 -17.66 16.93 8.88
CA TYR A 102 -17.81 15.58 9.40
C TYR A 102 -19.26 15.07 9.33
N ARG A 103 -20.25 15.96 9.52
CA ARG A 103 -21.67 15.60 9.36
C ARG A 103 -21.96 15.12 7.95
N GLU A 104 -21.38 15.78 6.95
CA GLU A 104 -21.56 15.38 5.56
C GLU A 104 -20.90 14.03 5.26
N ALA A 105 -19.69 13.76 5.78
CA ALA A 105 -19.08 12.44 5.68
C ALA A 105 -19.98 11.34 6.29
N CYS A 106 -20.54 11.58 7.48
CA CYS A 106 -21.48 10.65 8.11
C CYS A 106 -22.77 10.45 7.28
N ARG A 107 -23.28 11.52 6.65
CA ARG A 107 -24.46 11.46 5.78
C ARG A 107 -24.20 10.60 4.55
N LEU A 108 -23.03 10.76 3.92
CA LEU A 108 -22.61 9.97 2.76
C LEU A 108 -22.37 8.50 3.14
N TYR A 109 -21.79 8.25 4.31
CA TYR A 109 -21.67 6.90 4.87
C TYR A 109 -23.05 6.23 5.03
N ALA A 110 -24.02 6.93 5.63
CA ALA A 110 -25.38 6.41 5.78
C ALA A 110 -26.06 6.13 4.42
N GLN A 111 -25.83 6.99 3.42
CA GLN A 111 -26.32 6.75 2.05
C GLN A 111 -25.68 5.52 1.41
N TRP A 112 -24.36 5.38 1.52
CA TRP A 112 -23.65 4.20 1.03
C TRP A 112 -24.20 2.94 1.70
N ARG A 113 -24.39 2.97 3.02
CA ARG A 113 -24.90 1.83 3.76
C ARG A 113 -26.32 1.44 3.32
N ALA A 114 -27.23 2.41 3.22
CA ALA A 114 -28.60 2.17 2.76
C ALA A 114 -28.69 1.62 1.33
N SER A 115 -27.63 1.78 0.52
CA SER A 115 -27.54 1.20 -0.82
C SER A 115 -27.07 -0.26 -0.84
N GLN A 116 -26.62 -0.82 0.30
CA GLN A 116 -26.09 -2.18 0.38
C GLN A 116 -27.21 -3.23 0.33
N PRO A 117 -27.06 -4.33 -0.44
CA PRO A 117 -28.03 -5.40 -0.48
C PRO A 117 -28.19 -6.09 0.89
N GLY A 118 -29.42 -6.27 1.36
CA GLY A 118 -29.73 -7.03 2.58
C GLY A 118 -30.06 -6.21 3.84
N GLU A 119 -30.03 -4.88 3.77
CA GLU A 119 -30.39 -4.00 4.92
C GLU A 119 -31.88 -3.64 5.01
N THR A 120 -32.76 -4.40 4.36
CA THR A 120 -34.21 -4.09 4.24
C THR A 120 -35.02 -4.25 5.53
N SER A 121 -34.40 -4.56 6.67
CA SER A 121 -35.08 -4.65 7.96
C SER A 121 -34.78 -3.39 8.74
N ALA A 122 -35.74 -2.46 8.85
CA ALA A 122 -35.57 -1.21 9.62
C ALA A 122 -35.16 -1.55 11.07
N PRO A 123 -33.88 -1.40 11.45
CA PRO A 123 -33.44 -1.63 12.81
C PRO A 123 -33.90 -0.43 13.66
N SER A 124 -34.12 -0.63 14.96
CA SER A 124 -34.26 0.49 15.90
C SER A 124 -33.00 1.37 15.83
N GLU A 125 -33.12 2.70 16.02
CA GLU A 125 -31.98 3.64 16.03
C GLU A 125 -30.80 3.17 16.91
N THR A 126 -31.11 2.47 18.01
CA THR A 126 -30.10 1.89 18.91
C THR A 126 -29.36 0.69 18.30
N ASN A 127 -30.06 -0.17 17.55
CA ASN A 127 -29.45 -1.30 16.84
C ASN A 127 -28.63 -0.82 15.64
N GLU A 128 -29.10 0.21 14.92
CA GLU A 128 -28.33 0.81 13.81
C GLU A 128 -26.98 1.37 14.30
N THR A 129 -26.97 2.08 15.43
CA THR A 129 -25.75 2.67 16.00
C THR A 129 -24.76 1.58 16.43
N LEU A 130 -25.23 0.48 17.02
CA LEU A 130 -24.37 -0.64 17.44
C LEU A 130 -23.74 -1.35 16.24
N LEU A 131 -24.55 -1.67 15.22
CA LEU A 131 -24.08 -2.30 13.98
C LEU A 131 -23.03 -1.43 13.28
N GLU A 132 -23.20 -0.11 13.31
CA GLU A 132 -22.21 0.81 12.78
C GLU A 132 -20.88 0.78 13.51
N VAL A 133 -20.93 0.71 14.84
CA VAL A 133 -19.71 0.63 15.63
C VAL A 133 -18.97 -0.68 15.35
N GLU A 134 -19.68 -1.80 15.22
CA GLU A 134 -19.07 -3.10 14.89
C GLU A 134 -18.45 -3.11 13.49
N GLU A 135 -19.15 -2.56 12.49
CA GLU A 135 -18.69 -2.46 11.11
C GLU A 135 -17.41 -1.62 11.00
N LYS A 136 -17.42 -0.43 11.61
CA LYS A 136 -16.25 0.46 11.65
C LYS A 136 -15.10 -0.19 12.44
N THR A 137 -15.38 -0.88 13.54
CA THR A 137 -14.36 -1.60 14.32
C THR A 137 -13.71 -2.71 13.50
N THR A 138 -14.50 -3.45 12.71
CA THR A 138 -13.99 -4.48 11.79
C THR A 138 -13.11 -3.86 10.71
N SER A 139 -13.56 -2.76 10.08
CA SER A 139 -12.76 -2.03 9.10
C SER A 139 -11.43 -1.55 9.65
N VAL A 140 -11.42 -0.96 10.85
CA VAL A 140 -10.20 -0.47 11.51
C VAL A 140 -9.26 -1.62 11.87
N THR A 141 -9.81 -2.75 12.34
CA THR A 141 -9.01 -3.93 12.70
C THR A 141 -8.34 -4.53 11.46
N PHE A 142 -9.08 -4.69 10.38
CA PHE A 142 -8.56 -5.16 9.09
C PHE A 142 -7.45 -4.25 8.56
N GLU A 143 -7.70 -2.94 8.52
CA GLU A 143 -6.74 -1.93 8.07
C GLU A 143 -5.43 -1.97 8.86
N GLN A 144 -5.52 -2.04 10.20
CA GLN A 144 -4.32 -2.07 11.04
C GLN A 144 -3.52 -3.37 10.87
N ALA A 145 -4.20 -4.51 10.68
CA ALA A 145 -3.52 -5.77 10.41
C ALA A 145 -2.79 -5.73 9.06
N GLU A 146 -3.41 -5.18 8.02
CA GLU A 146 -2.80 -4.99 6.70
C GLU A 146 -1.59 -4.06 6.77
N GLU A 147 -1.73 -2.90 7.44
CA GLU A 147 -0.63 -1.94 7.65
C GLU A 147 0.56 -2.57 8.38
N GLN A 148 0.30 -3.31 9.46
CA GLN A 148 1.35 -3.98 10.24
C GLN A 148 2.07 -5.03 9.40
N ALA A 149 1.32 -5.90 8.71
CA ALA A 149 1.89 -6.94 7.86
C ALA A 149 2.75 -6.33 6.74
N TRP A 150 2.23 -5.30 6.07
CA TRP A 150 2.95 -4.61 5.01
C TRP A 150 4.26 -3.97 5.50
N THR A 151 4.18 -3.28 6.63
CA THR A 151 5.33 -2.63 7.27
C THR A 151 6.43 -3.64 7.61
N GLU A 152 6.07 -4.79 8.18
CA GLU A 152 7.04 -5.83 8.53
C GLU A 152 7.73 -6.43 7.30
N ILE A 153 6.96 -6.71 6.23
CA ILE A 153 7.50 -7.26 4.98
C ILE A 153 8.43 -6.24 4.31
N GLU A 154 8.03 -4.97 4.20
CA GLU A 154 8.90 -3.93 3.63
C GLU A 154 10.21 -3.79 4.42
N GLN A 155 10.13 -3.82 5.76
CA GLN A 155 11.32 -3.75 6.62
C GLN A 155 12.23 -4.97 6.44
N HIS A 156 11.66 -6.17 6.27
CA HIS A 156 12.41 -7.39 5.98
C HIS A 156 13.18 -7.23 4.66
N LEU A 157 12.51 -6.82 3.58
CA LEU A 157 13.15 -6.57 2.29
C LEU A 157 14.24 -5.49 2.36
N ARG A 158 14.01 -4.40 3.11
CA ARG A 158 14.99 -3.33 3.32
C ARG A 158 16.20 -3.76 4.14
N LYS A 159 16.09 -4.78 4.99
CA LYS A 159 17.21 -5.33 5.77
C LYS A 159 17.94 -6.47 5.07
N MET A 160 17.30 -7.09 4.07
CA MET A 160 17.89 -8.17 3.28
C MET A 160 19.17 -7.73 2.55
N PRO A 161 20.26 -8.52 2.56
CA PRO A 161 21.46 -8.24 1.78
C PRO A 161 21.15 -8.11 0.28
N PRO A 162 21.83 -7.24 -0.48
CA PRO A 162 21.55 -7.04 -1.91
C PRO A 162 21.58 -8.32 -2.74
N TYR A 163 22.56 -9.20 -2.52
CA TYR A 163 22.66 -10.47 -3.24
C TYR A 163 21.58 -11.49 -2.83
N ASP A 164 21.14 -11.48 -1.58
CA ASP A 164 20.01 -12.30 -1.15
C ASP A 164 18.70 -11.83 -1.78
N PHE A 165 18.56 -10.52 -2.00
CA PHE A 165 17.41 -9.95 -2.69
C PHE A 165 17.43 -10.27 -4.20
N GLN A 166 18.61 -10.25 -4.83
CA GLN A 166 18.80 -10.74 -6.20
C GLN A 166 18.41 -12.22 -6.32
N ASP A 167 18.84 -13.06 -5.37
CA ASP A 167 18.45 -14.47 -5.33
C ASP A 167 16.94 -14.64 -5.10
N LEU A 168 16.30 -13.82 -4.25
CA LEU A 168 14.86 -13.83 -4.04
C LEU A 168 14.09 -13.54 -5.35
N VAL A 169 14.55 -12.58 -6.15
CA VAL A 169 13.96 -12.31 -7.46
C VAL A 169 14.18 -13.49 -8.42
N ALA A 170 15.36 -14.10 -8.41
CA ALA A 170 15.63 -15.29 -9.23
C ALA A 170 14.73 -16.47 -8.84
N ASP A 171 14.52 -16.69 -7.54
CA ASP A 171 13.65 -17.73 -6.99
C ASP A 171 12.19 -17.50 -7.39
N LEU A 172 11.72 -16.25 -7.35
CA LEU A 172 10.40 -15.89 -7.85
C LEU A 172 10.24 -16.22 -9.34
N LEU A 173 11.20 -15.82 -10.17
CA LEU A 173 11.17 -16.10 -11.60
C LEU A 173 11.14 -17.61 -11.90
N ARG A 174 11.88 -18.43 -11.14
CA ARG A 174 11.81 -19.89 -11.23
C ARG A 174 10.41 -20.40 -10.91
N ALA A 175 9.80 -19.93 -9.83
CA ALA A 175 8.44 -20.33 -9.43
C ALA A 175 7.37 -19.90 -10.45
N MET A 176 7.62 -18.79 -11.17
CA MET A 176 6.79 -18.35 -12.30
C MET A 176 6.96 -19.21 -13.56
N GLY A 177 7.96 -20.10 -13.60
CA GLY A 177 8.25 -20.99 -14.73
C GLY A 177 9.34 -20.48 -15.68
N TYR A 178 10.06 -19.41 -15.33
CA TYR A 178 11.22 -18.97 -16.10
C TYR A 178 12.47 -19.75 -15.72
N HIS A 179 13.39 -19.87 -16.68
CA HIS A 179 14.64 -20.62 -16.52
C HIS A 179 15.80 -19.65 -16.31
N ILE A 180 16.40 -19.66 -15.12
CA ILE A 180 17.54 -18.80 -14.80
C ILE A 180 18.79 -19.34 -15.49
N GLY A 181 19.28 -18.62 -16.48
CA GLY A 181 20.51 -18.95 -17.22
C GLY A 181 21.77 -18.40 -16.56
N TRP A 182 21.67 -17.27 -15.87
CA TRP A 182 22.80 -16.65 -15.19
C TRP A 182 22.35 -15.67 -14.10
N VAL A 183 23.13 -15.62 -13.02
CA VAL A 183 23.00 -14.68 -11.90
C VAL A 183 24.37 -14.03 -11.72
N SER A 184 24.43 -12.70 -11.70
CA SER A 184 25.69 -11.96 -11.60
C SER A 184 26.40 -12.25 -10.28
N PRO A 185 27.71 -12.57 -10.29
CA PRO A 185 28.49 -12.70 -9.06
C PRO A 185 28.71 -11.33 -8.40
N PRO A 186 29.11 -11.29 -7.12
CA PRO A 186 29.43 -10.05 -6.45
C PRO A 186 30.49 -9.21 -7.19
N GLY A 187 30.18 -7.94 -7.47
CA GLY A 187 31.11 -7.06 -8.16
C GLY A 187 30.42 -6.01 -9.04
N ARG A 188 31.18 -5.46 -9.97
CA ARG A 188 30.68 -4.44 -10.91
C ARG A 188 29.93 -5.12 -12.03
N ASP A 189 28.63 -5.32 -11.84
CA ASP A 189 27.72 -5.79 -12.87
C ASP A 189 27.57 -4.73 -13.98
N GLY A 190 27.49 -5.17 -15.24
CA GLY A 190 27.25 -4.30 -16.38
C GLY A 190 25.82 -3.77 -16.45
N GLY A 191 25.12 -3.66 -15.31
CA GLY A 191 23.72 -3.29 -15.17
C GLY A 191 22.71 -4.44 -15.35
N VAL A 192 23.16 -5.69 -15.47
CA VAL A 192 22.28 -6.89 -15.47
C VAL A 192 22.66 -7.80 -14.31
N ASP A 193 21.68 -8.14 -13.49
CA ASP A 193 21.86 -8.98 -12.30
C ASP A 193 21.40 -10.42 -12.54
N ILE A 194 20.39 -10.62 -13.39
CA ILE A 194 19.85 -11.94 -13.72
C ILE A 194 19.55 -11.99 -15.22
N ILE A 195 19.86 -13.14 -15.83
CA ILE A 195 19.40 -13.50 -17.16
C ILE A 195 18.49 -14.73 -17.03
N ALA A 196 17.25 -14.59 -17.51
CA ALA A 196 16.26 -15.66 -17.52
C ALA A 196 15.76 -15.93 -18.95
N ASN A 197 15.25 -17.14 -19.17
CA ASN A 197 14.76 -17.61 -20.46
C ASN A 197 13.34 -18.19 -20.34
N THR A 198 12.64 -18.22 -21.46
CA THR A 198 11.30 -18.82 -21.56
C THR A 198 11.32 -20.34 -21.76
N ASP A 199 12.48 -20.90 -22.09
CA ASP A 199 12.72 -22.33 -22.23
C ASP A 199 14.02 -22.75 -21.52
N PRO A 200 14.18 -24.05 -21.16
CA PRO A 200 15.35 -24.54 -20.44
C PRO A 200 16.68 -24.33 -21.16
N LEU A 201 16.68 -24.27 -22.50
CA LEU A 201 17.89 -24.16 -23.31
C LEU A 201 18.21 -22.72 -23.72
N GLY A 202 17.30 -21.76 -23.47
CA GLY A 202 17.44 -20.37 -23.90
C GLY A 202 17.45 -20.21 -25.42
N THR A 203 16.81 -21.13 -26.13
CA THR A 203 16.76 -21.14 -27.60
C THR A 203 15.60 -20.33 -28.16
N ARG A 204 14.58 -20.05 -27.34
CA ARG A 204 13.40 -19.30 -27.73
C ARG A 204 13.45 -17.87 -27.21
N PRO A 205 13.30 -16.87 -28.10
CA PRO A 205 13.11 -15.50 -27.64
C PRO A 205 11.75 -15.32 -26.95
N PRO A 206 11.58 -14.30 -26.09
CA PRO A 206 12.62 -13.37 -25.67
C PRO A 206 13.49 -13.94 -24.53
N ARG A 207 14.75 -13.50 -24.48
CA ARG A 207 15.56 -13.60 -23.27
C ARG A 207 15.24 -12.41 -22.37
N ILE A 208 15.17 -12.66 -21.07
CA ILE A 208 14.78 -11.66 -20.06
C ILE A 208 16.03 -11.22 -19.32
N LYS A 209 16.36 -9.93 -19.43
CA LYS A 209 17.42 -9.28 -18.63
C LYS A 209 16.77 -8.61 -17.44
N VAL A 210 17.29 -8.86 -16.25
CA VAL A 210 16.75 -8.32 -15.01
C VAL A 210 17.79 -7.44 -14.34
N GLN A 211 17.38 -6.25 -13.91
CA GLN A 211 18.11 -5.44 -12.95
C GLN A 211 17.33 -5.34 -11.65
N VAL A 212 18.01 -5.50 -10.54
CA VAL A 212 17.46 -5.57 -9.19
C VAL A 212 18.12 -4.47 -8.36
N LYS A 213 17.32 -3.50 -7.89
CA LYS A 213 17.78 -2.44 -6.99
C LYS A 213 17.06 -2.48 -5.66
N ARG A 214 17.79 -2.90 -4.63
CA ARG A 214 17.34 -2.84 -3.24
C ARG A 214 17.70 -1.48 -2.61
N VAL A 215 16.97 -0.44 -3.01
CA VAL A 215 17.19 0.95 -2.60
C VAL A 215 15.95 1.56 -1.94
N GLY A 216 16.13 2.58 -1.10
CA GLY A 216 15.01 3.33 -0.51
C GLY A 216 14.48 4.46 -1.41
N GLN A 217 15.30 4.95 -2.33
CA GLN A 217 14.92 6.03 -3.25
C GLN A 217 14.23 5.48 -4.51
N ARG A 218 13.26 6.22 -5.05
CA ARG A 218 12.61 5.88 -6.32
C ARG A 218 13.64 5.92 -7.45
N VAL A 219 13.54 4.99 -8.39
CA VAL A 219 14.36 5.00 -9.61
C VAL A 219 13.80 6.05 -10.56
N ASP A 220 14.67 6.95 -11.03
CA ASP A 220 14.35 8.00 -11.99
C ASP A 220 14.55 7.54 -13.44
N THR A 221 14.24 8.43 -14.37
CA THR A 221 14.33 8.18 -15.81
C THR A 221 15.76 7.86 -16.24
N ASP A 222 16.79 8.45 -15.63
CA ASP A 222 18.18 8.24 -16.01
C ASP A 222 18.69 6.87 -15.55
N GLY A 223 18.34 6.46 -14.34
CA GLY A 223 18.56 5.10 -13.85
C GLY A 223 17.90 4.06 -14.76
N LEU A 224 16.68 4.33 -15.22
CA LEU A 224 15.94 3.45 -16.12
C LEU A 224 16.54 3.43 -17.55
N ARG A 225 16.97 4.58 -18.09
CA ARG A 225 17.64 4.68 -19.40
C ARG A 225 18.93 3.88 -19.44
N SER A 226 19.71 3.93 -18.36
CA SER A 226 20.96 3.19 -18.24
C SER A 226 20.75 1.68 -18.37
N PHE A 227 19.66 1.17 -17.80
CA PHE A 227 19.26 -0.23 -17.94
C PHE A 227 18.71 -0.53 -19.34
N ILE A 228 17.86 0.32 -19.90
CA ILE A 228 17.30 0.09 -21.25
C ILE A 228 18.40 0.08 -22.30
N ALA A 229 19.50 0.83 -22.12
CA ALA A 229 20.63 0.87 -23.03
C ALA A 229 21.31 -0.51 -23.23
N ILE A 230 21.24 -1.39 -22.23
CA ILE A 230 21.83 -2.73 -22.26
C ILE A 230 20.81 -3.83 -22.63
N VAL A 231 19.53 -3.50 -22.81
CA VAL A 231 18.48 -4.42 -23.30
C VAL A 231 18.45 -4.35 -24.83
N ASN A 232 18.58 -5.51 -25.49
CA ASN A 232 18.51 -5.59 -26.96
C ASN A 232 17.04 -5.54 -27.43
N GLU A 233 16.80 -5.29 -28.72
CA GLU A 233 15.43 -5.18 -29.26
C GLU A 233 14.62 -6.49 -29.14
N ASP A 234 15.29 -7.66 -29.24
CA ASP A 234 14.68 -8.98 -29.08
C ASP A 234 14.64 -9.48 -27.61
N ASP A 235 15.27 -8.75 -26.69
CA ASP A 235 15.25 -9.05 -25.25
C ASP A 235 14.07 -8.33 -24.58
N VAL A 236 13.64 -8.84 -23.43
CA VAL A 236 12.74 -8.12 -22.51
C VAL A 236 13.53 -7.65 -21.29
N GLY A 237 13.34 -6.39 -20.92
CA GLY A 237 13.90 -5.82 -19.68
C GLY A 237 12.91 -5.99 -18.52
N LEU A 238 13.43 -6.41 -17.37
CA LEU A 238 12.70 -6.43 -16.11
C LEU A 238 13.48 -5.61 -15.08
N PHE A 239 12.89 -4.52 -14.58
CA PHE A 239 13.51 -3.71 -13.53
C PHE A 239 12.75 -3.92 -12.24
N VAL A 240 13.42 -4.49 -11.24
CA VAL A 240 12.88 -4.69 -9.88
C VAL A 240 13.47 -3.65 -8.94
N SER A 241 12.64 -2.88 -8.23
CA SER A 241 13.10 -1.85 -7.29
C SER A 241 12.27 -1.83 -6.01
N THR A 242 12.93 -1.96 -4.85
CA THR A 242 12.22 -1.84 -3.56
C THR A 242 11.73 -0.43 -3.26
N GLY A 243 12.36 0.57 -3.88
CA GLY A 243 12.02 1.98 -3.72
C GLY A 243 10.93 2.45 -4.68
N GLY A 244 10.52 1.62 -5.66
CA GLY A 244 9.60 2.03 -6.73
C GLY A 244 10.26 2.92 -7.80
N PHE A 245 9.43 3.58 -8.60
CA PHE A 245 9.82 4.32 -9.81
C PHE A 245 9.15 5.70 -9.86
N THR A 246 9.83 6.76 -10.30
CA THR A 246 9.17 8.06 -10.44
C THR A 246 8.06 8.01 -11.51
N ARG A 247 7.06 8.90 -11.42
CA ARG A 247 5.99 9.00 -12.44
C ARG A 247 6.56 9.16 -13.86
N ASP A 248 7.64 9.93 -13.98
CA ASP A 248 8.34 10.14 -15.24
C ASP A 248 9.04 8.87 -15.74
N ALA A 249 9.65 8.08 -14.84
CA ALA A 249 10.25 6.80 -15.20
C ALA A 249 9.20 5.79 -15.66
N GLU A 250 8.05 5.73 -14.99
CA GLU A 250 6.93 4.87 -15.39
C GLU A 250 6.34 5.31 -16.74
N ALA A 251 6.15 6.62 -16.95
CA ALA A 251 5.69 7.16 -18.23
C ALA A 251 6.69 6.86 -19.35
N PHE A 252 7.99 6.98 -19.07
CA PHE A 252 9.05 6.62 -20.00
C PHE A 252 9.03 5.13 -20.35
N ALA A 253 8.85 4.24 -19.37
CA ALA A 253 8.70 2.81 -19.61
C ALA A 253 7.49 2.48 -20.49
N ARG A 254 6.34 3.11 -20.24
CA ARG A 254 5.10 2.90 -21.02
C ARG A 254 5.21 3.36 -22.46
N ASN A 255 5.90 4.47 -22.70
CA ASN A 255 6.03 5.07 -24.02
C ASN A 255 7.17 4.45 -24.86
N GLN A 256 7.86 3.45 -24.35
CA GLN A 256 8.96 2.81 -25.08
C GLN A 256 8.41 1.80 -26.10
N GLU A 257 8.59 2.10 -27.39
CA GLU A 257 8.03 1.28 -28.48
C GLU A 257 8.95 0.12 -28.89
N ARG A 258 10.28 0.33 -28.81
CA ARG A 258 11.27 -0.61 -29.39
C ARG A 258 11.72 -1.71 -28.44
N ARG A 259 11.79 -1.41 -27.14
CA ARG A 259 12.31 -2.32 -26.12
C ARG A 259 11.25 -2.53 -25.06
N LYS A 260 10.80 -3.77 -24.89
CA LYS A 260 9.80 -4.09 -23.87
C LYS A 260 10.46 -4.05 -22.51
N ILE A 261 9.96 -3.18 -21.64
CA ILE A 261 10.41 -3.11 -20.25
C ILE A 261 9.22 -3.27 -19.30
N THR A 262 9.39 -4.10 -18.29
CA THR A 262 8.44 -4.26 -17.19
C THR A 262 9.08 -3.75 -15.91
N LEU A 263 8.34 -2.93 -15.16
CA LEU A 263 8.74 -2.42 -13.86
C LEU A 263 8.04 -3.24 -12.77
N ILE A 264 8.79 -3.66 -11.75
CA ILE A 264 8.27 -4.34 -10.57
C ILE A 264 8.74 -3.56 -9.34
N ASP A 265 7.81 -2.94 -8.64
CA ASP A 265 8.08 -2.35 -7.33
C ASP A 265 7.93 -3.38 -6.20
N SER A 266 8.16 -2.95 -4.95
CA SER A 266 7.95 -3.80 -3.77
C SER A 266 6.54 -4.38 -3.74
N GLU A 267 5.54 -3.56 -4.09
CA GLU A 267 4.16 -3.99 -4.03
C GLU A 267 3.89 -5.17 -4.95
N ARG A 268 4.21 -4.99 -6.23
CA ARG A 268 4.03 -6.02 -7.25
C ARG A 268 4.90 -7.25 -6.99
N LEU A 269 6.11 -7.06 -6.44
CA LEU A 269 6.98 -8.17 -6.08
C LEU A 269 6.34 -9.08 -5.03
N ILE A 270 5.78 -8.49 -3.97
CA ILE A 270 5.17 -9.24 -2.87
C ILE A 270 3.88 -9.92 -3.35
N ASP A 271 3.05 -9.24 -4.15
CA ASP A 271 1.85 -9.84 -4.74
C ASP A 271 2.19 -11.08 -5.58
N LEU A 272 3.23 -10.98 -6.42
CA LEU A 272 3.73 -12.12 -7.22
C LEU A 272 4.30 -13.22 -6.32
N TRP A 273 5.04 -12.87 -5.27
CA TRP A 273 5.58 -13.84 -4.34
C TRP A 273 4.47 -14.64 -3.64
N ILE A 274 3.41 -13.96 -3.18
CA ILE A 274 2.23 -14.60 -2.58
C ILE A 274 1.53 -15.49 -3.62
N GLN A 275 1.31 -14.98 -4.84
CA GLN A 275 0.67 -15.73 -5.91
C GLN A 275 1.40 -17.03 -6.25
N PHE A 276 2.73 -17.01 -6.27
CA PHE A 276 3.56 -18.16 -6.62
C PHE A 276 4.14 -18.90 -5.41
N TYR A 277 3.71 -18.57 -4.18
CA TYR A 277 4.30 -19.08 -2.94
C TYR A 277 4.31 -20.61 -2.87
N GLY A 278 3.22 -21.25 -3.35
CA GLY A 278 3.09 -22.70 -3.40
C GLY A 278 4.02 -23.41 -4.39
N LYS A 279 4.65 -22.67 -5.33
CA LYS A 279 5.60 -23.22 -6.31
C LYS A 279 7.07 -22.95 -5.94
N LEU A 280 7.32 -22.21 -4.86
CA LEU A 280 8.67 -21.98 -4.33
C LEU A 280 9.20 -23.26 -3.66
N ASP A 281 10.50 -23.49 -3.72
CA ASP A 281 11.15 -24.52 -2.92
C ASP A 281 11.37 -24.05 -1.47
N ASP A 282 11.84 -24.94 -0.59
CA ASP A 282 12.05 -24.62 0.83
C ASP A 282 13.10 -23.51 1.03
N LYS A 283 14.14 -23.47 0.20
CA LYS A 283 15.20 -22.46 0.30
C LYS A 283 14.66 -21.07 -0.06
N ALA A 284 13.88 -20.99 -1.12
CA ALA A 284 13.22 -19.76 -1.56
C ALA A 284 12.22 -19.29 -0.49
N ARG A 285 11.36 -20.18 0.03
CA ARG A 285 10.43 -19.85 1.12
C ARG A 285 11.15 -19.32 2.37
N ALA A 286 12.33 -19.84 2.68
CA ALA A 286 13.12 -19.39 3.82
C ALA A 286 13.67 -17.95 3.65
N ARG A 287 13.82 -17.44 2.42
CA ARG A 287 14.27 -16.05 2.18
C ARG A 287 13.22 -15.01 2.53
N MET A 288 11.94 -15.30 2.23
CA MET A 288 10.81 -14.47 2.62
C MET A 288 9.65 -15.36 3.10
N PRO A 289 9.71 -15.80 4.36
CA PRO A 289 8.68 -16.65 4.94
C PRO A 289 7.41 -15.82 5.14
N LEU A 290 6.31 -16.27 4.57
CA LEU A 290 4.99 -15.64 4.72
C LEU A 290 3.99 -16.70 5.17
N THR A 291 3.15 -16.35 6.14
CA THR A 291 2.07 -17.20 6.64
C THR A 291 0.73 -16.52 6.37
N PRO A 292 -0.20 -17.16 5.64
CA PRO A 292 -1.50 -16.57 5.37
C PRO A 292 -2.35 -16.49 6.65
N ILE A 293 -2.93 -15.32 6.91
CA ILE A 293 -3.91 -15.07 7.99
C ILE A 293 -5.17 -14.50 7.33
N TYR A 294 -6.33 -15.06 7.70
CA TYR A 294 -7.61 -14.67 7.10
C TYR A 294 -8.42 -13.80 8.06
N PHE A 295 -8.96 -12.69 7.54
CA PHE A 295 -9.85 -11.78 8.23
C PHE A 295 -11.20 -11.74 7.51
N LEU A 296 -12.28 -11.42 8.22
CA LEU A 296 -13.54 -11.08 7.57
C LEU A 296 -13.35 -9.77 6.79
N THR A 297 -13.55 -9.82 5.48
CA THR A 297 -13.42 -8.63 4.62
C THR A 297 -14.49 -7.61 4.98
N PRO A 298 -14.12 -6.36 5.31
CA PRO A 298 -15.08 -5.29 5.50
C PRO A 298 -15.91 -5.08 4.23
N LYS A 299 -17.20 -4.72 4.37
CA LYS A 299 -18.03 -4.36 3.22
C LYS A 299 -17.36 -3.23 2.43
N SER A 300 -17.33 -3.34 1.10
CA SER A 300 -16.70 -2.38 0.17
C SER A 300 -17.69 -1.30 -0.25
#